data_AF-A0A973MNT1-F1
#
_entry.id   AF-A0A973MNT1-F1
#
_cell.length_a   1.000
_cell.length_b   1.000
_cell.length_c   1.000
_cell.angle_alpha   90.00
_cell.angle_beta   90.00
_cell.angle_gamma   90.00
#
_symmetry.space_group_name_H-M   'P 1'
#
loop_
_entity.id
_entity.type
_entity.pdbx_description
1 polymer ?
#
loop_
_entity_poly.entity_id
_entity_poly.type
_entity_poly.pdbx_seq_one_letter_code
_entity_poly.pdbx_strand_id
1 'polypeptide(L)'
;MYYVLVYHVPGMAANRADTVKAALLVIGGSGALAGLYVAYRKQRTDEANHLRDQDKLFTERYTAAVAQLGNTASAAIRLGGVYALARIADDSARDRPTCLEVLCAYLRMPYDPDDADAEPAERQVRSTAQVAIAARLRPDHPGFWADAQIDLTSAYLISPRFGRVVAANFYATDATFSGFAEFGGAMFTGIAWFTGRRSKGSPTSSWRCSAGAVGS
;
A
#
# COMPACT_ATOMS: atom_id res chain seq x y z
N MET A 1 -2.06 -34.22 -46.38
CA MET A 1 -0.63 -34.56 -46.17
C MET A 1 -0.49 -35.39 -44.89
N TYR A 2 -1.14 -36.56 -44.83
CA TYR A 2 -1.26 -37.43 -43.64
C TYR A 2 -1.17 -38.92 -44.04
N TYR A 3 -0.49 -39.24 -45.15
CA TYR A 3 -0.60 -40.55 -45.81
C TYR A 3 0.74 -41.24 -46.11
N VAL A 4 1.85 -40.81 -45.50
CA VAL A 4 3.17 -41.34 -45.88
C VAL A 4 4.03 -41.63 -44.65
N LEU A 5 3.58 -42.54 -43.76
CA LEU A 5 4.45 -43.10 -42.72
C LEU A 5 4.05 -44.54 -42.31
N VAL A 6 3.63 -45.38 -43.27
CA VAL A 6 3.37 -46.83 -43.04
C VAL A 6 4.40 -47.74 -43.74
N TYR A 7 5.36 -47.20 -44.49
CA TYR A 7 6.24 -48.00 -45.35
C TYR A 7 7.72 -47.99 -44.96
N HIS A 8 8.09 -48.32 -43.72
CA HIS A 8 9.40 -48.95 -43.50
C HIS A 8 9.58 -49.55 -42.10
N VAL A 9 9.10 -50.79 -41.90
CA VAL A 9 9.69 -51.68 -40.88
C VAL A 9 9.85 -53.05 -41.54
N PRO A 10 11.06 -53.43 -41.98
CA PRO A 10 11.28 -54.71 -42.64
C PRO A 10 11.39 -55.83 -41.59
N GLY A 11 10.51 -56.84 -41.72
CA GLY A 11 10.69 -58.16 -41.12
C GLY A 11 10.19 -58.34 -39.69
N MET A 12 8.87 -58.48 -39.50
CA MET A 12 8.31 -59.19 -38.34
C MET A 12 7.17 -60.10 -38.79
N ALA A 13 7.27 -61.39 -38.50
CA ALA A 13 6.10 -62.24 -38.39
C ALA A 13 5.23 -61.63 -37.29
N ALA A 14 4.10 -61.02 -37.65
CA ALA A 14 3.32 -60.18 -36.76
C ALA A 14 2.63 -61.03 -35.68
N ASN A 15 3.29 -61.15 -34.52
CA ASN A 15 2.70 -61.76 -33.34
C ASN A 15 1.74 -60.74 -32.72
N ARG A 16 0.52 -61.16 -32.36
CA ARG A 16 -0.56 -60.28 -31.86
C ARG A 16 -0.12 -59.41 -30.68
N ALA A 17 0.86 -59.90 -29.90
CA ALA A 17 1.44 -59.22 -28.76
C ALA A 17 2.27 -57.97 -29.14
N ASP A 18 2.97 -57.97 -30.26
CA ASP A 18 3.86 -56.85 -30.66
C ASP A 18 3.06 -55.67 -31.20
N THR A 19 1.97 -55.95 -31.92
CA THR A 19 1.02 -54.92 -32.37
C THR A 19 0.30 -54.24 -31.21
N VAL A 20 -0.09 -55.00 -30.18
CA VAL A 20 -0.72 -54.47 -28.97
C VAL A 20 0.25 -53.58 -28.20
N LYS A 21 1.52 -53.99 -28.05
CA LYS A 21 2.56 -53.17 -27.41
C LYS A 21 2.83 -51.87 -28.17
N ALA A 22 2.92 -51.92 -29.50
CA ALA A 22 3.14 -50.74 -30.33
C ALA A 22 1.98 -49.74 -30.24
N ALA A 23 0.74 -50.22 -30.29
CA ALA A 23 -0.45 -49.37 -30.16
C ALA A 23 -0.52 -48.68 -28.79
N LEU A 24 -0.18 -49.39 -27.71
CA LEU A 24 -0.12 -48.85 -26.35
C LEU A 24 0.91 -47.73 -26.20
N LEU A 25 2.10 -47.87 -26.81
CA LEU A 25 3.16 -46.86 -26.73
C LEU A 25 2.80 -45.57 -27.48
N VAL A 26 2.16 -45.69 -28.65
CA VAL A 26 1.76 -44.50 -29.44
C VAL A 26 0.66 -43.71 -28.73
N ILE A 27 -0.36 -44.39 -28.21
CA ILE A 27 -1.47 -43.75 -27.47
C ILE A 27 -0.96 -43.17 -26.14
N GLY A 28 -0.13 -43.92 -25.41
CA GLY A 28 0.47 -43.46 -24.16
C GLY A 28 1.39 -42.24 -24.35
N GLY A 29 2.25 -42.28 -25.39
CA GLY A 29 3.17 -41.19 -25.69
C GLY A 29 2.46 -39.90 -26.12
N SER A 30 1.42 -40.01 -26.95
CA SER A 30 0.63 -38.86 -27.37
C SER A 30 -0.19 -38.26 -26.20
N GLY A 31 -0.74 -39.09 -25.32
CA GLY A 31 -1.37 -38.63 -24.08
C GLY A 31 -0.41 -37.90 -23.13
N ALA A 32 0.81 -38.41 -22.96
CA ALA A 32 1.83 -37.79 -22.12
C ALA A 32 2.26 -36.41 -22.64
N LEU A 33 2.45 -36.26 -23.96
CA LEU A 33 2.79 -34.97 -24.59
C LEU A 33 1.64 -33.95 -24.47
N ALA A 34 0.40 -34.38 -24.68
CA ALA A 34 -0.77 -33.52 -24.47
C ALA A 34 -0.90 -33.08 -23.00
N GLY A 35 -0.68 -34.00 -22.06
CA GLY A 35 -0.66 -33.70 -20.63
C GLY A 35 0.42 -32.68 -20.26
N LEU A 36 1.65 -32.86 -20.77
CA LEU A 36 2.75 -31.92 -20.56
C LEU A 36 2.47 -30.54 -21.17
N TYR A 37 1.89 -30.49 -22.38
CA TYR A 37 1.51 -29.23 -23.03
C TYR A 37 0.43 -28.48 -22.24
N VAL A 38 -0.59 -29.18 -21.75
CA VAL A 38 -1.64 -28.59 -20.90
C VAL A 38 -1.06 -28.10 -19.58
N ALA A 39 -0.18 -28.88 -18.94
CA ALA A 39 0.50 -28.48 -17.70
C ALA A 39 1.35 -27.23 -17.90
N TYR A 40 2.13 -27.17 -18.99
CA TYR A 40 2.94 -26.01 -19.35
C TYR A 40 2.07 -24.77 -19.62
N ARG A 41 0.98 -24.91 -20.38
CA ARG A 41 0.05 -23.80 -20.63
C ARG A 41 -0.60 -23.34 -19.33
N LYS A 42 -1.02 -24.27 -18.47
CA LYS A 42 -1.64 -23.98 -17.18
C LYS A 42 -0.66 -23.21 -16.28
N GLN A 43 0.59 -23.65 -16.18
CA GLN A 43 1.63 -22.94 -15.41
C GLN A 43 1.80 -21.49 -15.87
N ARG A 44 1.88 -21.26 -17.19
CA ARG A 44 1.92 -19.91 -17.78
C ARG A 44 0.70 -19.04 -17.44
N THR A 45 -0.46 -19.66 -17.26
CA THR A 45 -1.70 -18.93 -16.93
C THR A 45 -1.79 -18.67 -15.43
N ASP A 46 -1.38 -19.63 -14.61
CA ASP A 46 -1.39 -19.55 -13.15
C ASP A 46 -0.45 -18.44 -12.64
N GLU A 47 0.77 -18.31 -13.20
CA GLU A 47 1.69 -17.22 -12.86
C GLU A 47 1.11 -15.83 -13.15
N ALA A 48 0.46 -15.66 -14.31
CA ALA A 48 -0.19 -14.40 -14.68
C ALA A 48 -1.45 -14.12 -13.83
N ASN A 49 -2.15 -15.16 -13.41
CA ASN A 49 -3.31 -15.04 -12.53
C ASN A 49 -2.91 -14.63 -11.11
N HIS A 50 -1.81 -15.17 -10.57
CA HIS A 50 -1.33 -14.82 -9.23
C HIS A 50 -1.00 -13.34 -9.05
N LEU A 51 -0.42 -12.70 -10.07
CA LEU A 51 -0.16 -11.25 -10.04
C LEU A 51 -1.47 -10.44 -10.11
N ARG A 52 -2.39 -10.84 -10.99
CA ARG A 52 -3.69 -10.19 -11.14
C ARG A 52 -4.55 -10.30 -9.88
N ASP A 53 -4.51 -11.44 -9.20
CA ASP A 53 -5.28 -11.66 -7.99
C ASP A 53 -4.76 -10.82 -6.82
N GLN A 54 -3.44 -10.61 -6.72
CA GLN A 54 -2.85 -9.68 -5.76
C GLN A 54 -3.27 -8.23 -6.04
N ASP A 55 -3.19 -7.78 -7.29
CA ASP A 55 -3.59 -6.41 -7.67
C ASP A 55 -5.09 -6.18 -7.44
N LYS A 56 -5.94 -7.17 -7.72
CA LYS A 56 -7.38 -7.12 -7.43
C LYS A 56 -7.64 -7.02 -5.93
N LEU A 57 -7.03 -7.91 -5.14
CA LEU A 57 -7.20 -7.92 -3.69
C LEU A 57 -6.72 -6.61 -3.04
N PHE A 58 -5.63 -6.03 -3.56
CA PHE A 58 -5.21 -4.70 -3.17
C PHE A 58 -6.28 -3.66 -3.51
N THR A 59 -6.71 -3.60 -4.77
CA THR A 59 -7.69 -2.61 -5.26
C THR A 59 -8.99 -2.66 -4.46
N GLU A 60 -9.49 -3.86 -4.16
CA GLU A 60 -10.69 -4.08 -3.38
C GLU A 60 -10.53 -3.59 -1.93
N ARG A 61 -9.47 -4.01 -1.23
CA ARG A 61 -9.19 -3.58 0.15
C ARG A 61 -8.96 -2.07 0.24
N TYR A 62 -8.22 -1.52 -0.72
CA TYR A 62 -7.94 -0.09 -0.82
C TYR A 62 -9.23 0.69 -1.03
N THR A 63 -10.04 0.33 -2.02
CA THR A 63 -11.30 1.02 -2.33
C THR A 63 -12.27 0.96 -1.15
N ALA A 64 -12.36 -0.18 -0.47
CA ALA A 64 -13.16 -0.32 0.74
C ALA A 64 -12.68 0.60 1.88
N ALA A 65 -11.36 0.65 2.13
CA ALA A 65 -10.78 1.49 3.17
C ALA A 65 -10.97 2.99 2.89
N VAL A 66 -10.81 3.42 1.63
CA VAL A 66 -11.09 4.80 1.20
C VAL A 66 -12.56 5.14 1.38
N ALA A 67 -13.47 4.24 0.99
CA ALA A 67 -14.91 4.44 1.17
C ALA A 67 -15.32 4.54 2.66
N GLN A 68 -14.68 3.74 3.52
CA GLN A 68 -14.86 3.82 4.96
C GLN A 68 -14.36 5.15 5.52
N LEU A 69 -13.17 5.61 5.11
CA LEU A 69 -12.62 6.90 5.53
C LEU A 69 -13.49 8.09 5.08
N GLY A 70 -14.10 8.01 3.90
CA GLY A 70 -15.02 9.02 3.38
C GLY A 70 -16.44 8.97 3.98
N ASN A 71 -16.70 8.10 4.95
CA ASN A 71 -18.04 7.94 5.51
C ASN A 71 -18.43 9.13 6.41
N THR A 72 -19.27 10.02 5.89
CA THR A 72 -19.74 11.21 6.63
C THR A 72 -20.67 10.87 7.79
N ALA A 73 -21.38 9.73 7.73
CA ALA A 73 -22.39 9.35 8.72
C ALA A 73 -21.82 8.72 10.00
N SER A 74 -20.60 8.17 9.98
CA SER A 74 -20.04 7.45 11.11
C SER A 74 -18.53 7.63 11.24
N ALA A 75 -18.11 8.36 12.26
CA ALA A 75 -16.69 8.47 12.61
C ALA A 75 -16.05 7.13 12.98
N ALA A 76 -16.80 6.18 13.54
CA ALA A 76 -16.29 4.84 13.84
C ALA A 76 -15.89 4.09 12.56
N ILE A 77 -16.68 4.22 11.49
CA ILE A 77 -16.34 3.68 10.17
C ILE A 77 -15.10 4.40 9.60
N ARG A 78 -15.01 5.73 9.75
CA ARG A 78 -13.83 6.49 9.32
C ARG A 78 -12.55 6.06 10.03
N LEU A 79 -12.62 5.85 11.35
CA LEU A 79 -11.50 5.31 12.15
C LEU A 79 -11.07 3.93 11.65
N GLY A 80 -12.02 3.07 11.31
CA GLY A 80 -11.75 1.78 10.66
C GLY A 80 -10.98 1.96 9.34
N GLY A 81 -11.42 2.92 8.50
CA GLY A 81 -10.75 3.29 7.26
C GLY A 81 -9.30 3.76 7.45
N VAL A 82 -9.03 4.59 8.47
CA VAL A 82 -7.67 5.03 8.82
C VAL A 82 -6.76 3.83 9.11
N TYR A 83 -7.19 2.92 9.98
CA TYR A 83 -6.40 1.75 10.34
C TYR A 83 -6.26 0.76 9.19
N ALA A 84 -7.31 0.59 8.37
CA ALA A 84 -7.26 -0.25 7.17
C ALA A 84 -6.22 0.28 6.17
N LEU A 85 -6.22 1.58 5.87
CA LEU A 85 -5.22 2.20 5.00
C LEU A 85 -3.80 2.06 5.56
N ALA A 86 -3.62 2.32 6.85
CA ALA A 86 -2.32 2.18 7.50
C ALA A 86 -1.81 0.72 7.45
N ARG A 87 -2.70 -0.25 7.62
CA ARG A 87 -2.38 -1.68 7.51
C ARG A 87 -2.05 -2.10 6.08
N ILE A 88 -2.78 -1.61 5.08
CA ILE A 88 -2.47 -1.87 3.66
C ILE A 88 -1.06 -1.32 3.32
N ALA A 89 -0.72 -0.13 3.83
CA ALA A 89 0.59 0.48 3.67
C ALA A 89 1.73 -0.25 4.42
N ASP A 90 1.41 -0.96 5.50
CA ASP A 90 2.35 -1.86 6.18
C ASP A 90 2.60 -3.12 5.35
N ASP A 91 1.54 -3.70 4.77
CA ASP A 91 1.61 -4.95 4.00
C ASP A 91 2.35 -4.78 2.65
N SER A 92 2.35 -3.58 2.05
CA SER A 92 2.94 -3.34 0.71
C SER A 92 3.71 -2.03 0.63
N ALA A 93 5.04 -2.12 0.46
CA ALA A 93 5.88 -0.95 0.22
C ALA A 93 5.57 -0.26 -1.13
N ARG A 94 5.16 -1.03 -2.14
CA ARG A 94 4.75 -0.51 -3.46
C ARG A 94 3.53 0.39 -3.34
N ASP A 95 2.57 0.03 -2.49
CA ASP A 95 1.28 0.72 -2.40
C ASP A 95 1.19 1.74 -1.27
N ARG A 96 2.15 1.71 -0.34
CA ARG A 96 2.29 2.64 0.77
C ARG A 96 2.17 4.11 0.37
N PRO A 97 2.84 4.61 -0.70
CA PRO A 97 2.72 6.02 -1.07
C PRO A 97 1.27 6.43 -1.34
N THR A 98 0.49 5.57 -2.00
CA THR A 98 -0.92 5.82 -2.33
C THR A 98 -1.78 5.85 -1.07
N CYS A 99 -1.62 4.89 -0.16
CA CYS A 99 -2.36 4.88 1.11
C CYS A 99 -2.01 6.08 2.00
N LEU A 100 -0.73 6.44 2.05
CA LEU A 100 -0.25 7.60 2.80
C LEU A 100 -0.80 8.91 2.23
N GLU A 101 -0.85 9.04 0.91
CA GLU A 101 -1.42 10.21 0.23
C GLU A 101 -2.89 10.40 0.57
N VAL A 102 -3.69 9.32 0.64
CA VAL A 102 -5.09 9.41 1.07
C VAL A 102 -5.21 9.93 2.51
N LEU A 103 -4.41 9.40 3.44
CA LEU A 103 -4.43 9.84 4.83
C LEU A 103 -4.00 11.32 4.95
N CYS A 104 -2.98 11.73 4.18
CA CYS A 104 -2.50 13.11 4.14
C CYS A 104 -3.54 14.04 3.50
N ALA A 105 -4.15 13.64 2.38
CA ALA A 105 -5.26 14.36 1.74
C ALA A 105 -6.44 14.55 2.71
N TYR A 106 -6.78 13.52 3.49
CA TYR A 106 -7.81 13.64 4.51
C TYR A 106 -7.48 14.72 5.55
N LEU A 107 -6.24 14.75 6.04
CA LEU A 107 -5.78 15.79 6.97
C LEU A 107 -5.73 17.20 6.36
N ARG A 108 -5.52 17.30 5.04
CA ARG A 108 -5.55 18.56 4.28
C ARG A 108 -6.96 19.07 3.98
N MET A 109 -8.00 18.26 4.13
CA MET A 109 -9.38 18.73 3.96
C MET A 109 -9.68 19.86 4.95
N PRO A 110 -10.49 20.87 4.56
CA PRO A 110 -10.86 21.98 5.44
C PRO A 110 -11.39 21.49 6.78
N TYR A 111 -10.95 22.15 7.85
CA TYR A 111 -11.39 21.85 9.21
C TYR A 111 -11.34 23.14 10.02
N ASP A 112 -12.51 23.52 10.54
CA ASP A 112 -12.65 24.61 11.47
C ASP A 112 -12.87 24.03 12.88
N PRO A 113 -11.93 24.24 13.82
CA PRO A 113 -12.07 23.74 15.19
C PRO A 113 -13.16 24.46 16.00
N ASP A 114 -13.56 25.66 15.58
CA ASP A 114 -14.51 26.54 16.28
C ASP A 114 -15.91 26.48 15.66
N ASP A 115 -16.07 25.73 14.56
CA ASP A 115 -17.36 25.42 13.98
C ASP A 115 -18.18 24.60 14.98
N ALA A 116 -19.32 25.16 15.41
CA ALA A 116 -20.23 24.54 16.36
C ALA A 116 -20.84 23.23 15.82
N ASP A 117 -20.86 23.08 14.50
CA ASP A 117 -21.31 21.87 13.81
C ASP A 117 -20.15 20.89 13.55
N ALA A 118 -18.90 21.27 13.83
CA ALA A 118 -17.77 20.34 13.72
C ALA A 118 -17.90 19.24 14.77
N GLU A 119 -18.24 18.04 14.28
CA GLU A 119 -18.39 16.88 15.15
C GLU A 119 -17.11 16.67 15.98
N PRO A 120 -17.20 16.55 17.32
CA PRO A 120 -16.08 16.13 18.17
C PRO A 120 -15.42 14.83 17.68
N ALA A 121 -16.18 14.02 16.95
CA ALA A 121 -15.73 12.81 16.31
C ALA A 121 -14.75 13.06 15.14
N GLU A 122 -14.87 14.17 14.41
CA GLU A 122 -13.93 14.52 13.34
C GLU A 122 -12.53 14.84 13.88
N ARG A 123 -12.47 15.54 15.02
CA ARG A 123 -11.23 15.77 15.77
C ARG A 123 -10.55 14.45 16.12
N GLN A 124 -11.32 13.45 16.52
CA GLN A 124 -10.81 12.12 16.87
C GLN A 124 -10.26 11.38 15.64
N VAL A 125 -10.95 11.44 14.50
CA VAL A 125 -10.48 10.81 13.25
C VAL A 125 -9.16 11.43 12.80
N ARG A 126 -9.06 12.77 12.77
CA ARG A 126 -7.82 13.48 12.40
C ARG A 126 -6.68 13.19 13.35
N SER A 127 -6.93 13.22 14.66
CA SER A 127 -5.94 12.85 15.67
C SER A 127 -5.43 11.42 15.46
N THR A 128 -6.35 10.49 15.16
CA THR A 128 -6.00 9.09 14.88
C THR A 128 -5.16 8.94 13.62
N ALA A 129 -5.49 9.66 12.54
CA ALA A 129 -4.69 9.66 11.31
C ALA A 129 -3.27 10.20 11.57
N GLN A 130 -3.13 11.32 12.31
CA GLN A 130 -1.80 11.83 12.70
C GLN A 130 -1.00 10.79 13.50
N VAL A 131 -1.63 10.12 14.47
CA VAL A 131 -0.98 9.10 15.30
C VAL A 131 -0.58 7.89 14.46
N ALA A 132 -1.46 7.42 13.57
CA ALA A 132 -1.20 6.26 12.71
C ALA A 132 -0.02 6.51 11.77
N ILE A 133 0.06 7.71 11.19
CA ILE A 133 1.20 8.16 10.37
C ILE A 133 2.45 8.27 11.26
N ALA A 134 2.41 9.09 12.31
CA ALA A 134 3.58 9.38 13.14
C ALA A 134 4.19 8.11 13.76
N ALA A 135 3.38 7.14 14.19
CA ALA A 135 3.86 5.88 14.72
C ALA A 135 4.74 5.12 13.71
N ARG A 136 4.37 5.13 12.42
CA ARG A 136 5.07 4.41 11.36
C ARG A 136 6.23 5.18 10.76
N LEU A 137 6.36 6.46 11.09
CA LEU A 137 7.55 7.24 10.79
C LEU A 137 8.64 7.07 11.85
N ARG A 138 8.42 6.33 12.94
CA ARG A 138 9.49 6.10 13.93
C ARG A 138 10.31 4.87 13.58
N PRO A 139 11.66 4.94 13.66
CA PRO A 139 12.53 3.80 13.32
C PRO A 139 12.35 2.55 14.19
N ASP A 140 11.79 2.69 15.39
CA ASP A 140 11.50 1.58 16.31
C ASP A 140 10.20 0.83 15.98
N HIS A 141 9.39 1.35 15.04
CA HIS A 141 8.16 0.69 14.63
C HIS A 141 8.45 -0.51 13.69
N PRO A 142 7.84 -1.69 13.90
CA PRO A 142 8.07 -2.86 13.06
C PRO A 142 7.76 -2.64 11.57
N GLY A 143 6.76 -1.81 11.29
CA GLY A 143 6.40 -1.36 9.94
C GLY A 143 6.92 0.03 9.61
N PHE A 144 8.16 0.35 9.99
CA PHE A 144 8.75 1.67 9.74
C PHE A 144 8.77 2.02 8.24
N TRP A 145 8.25 3.20 7.90
CA TRP A 145 8.16 3.72 6.55
C TRP A 145 9.39 4.60 6.21
N ALA A 146 10.52 3.94 5.96
CA ALA A 146 11.81 4.60 5.76
C ALA A 146 11.85 5.65 4.62
N ASP A 147 11.02 5.46 3.60
CA ASP A 147 10.94 6.26 2.38
C ASP A 147 9.70 7.17 2.34
N ALA A 148 9.02 7.36 3.48
CA ALA A 148 7.79 8.11 3.54
C ALA A 148 7.96 9.57 3.07
N GLN A 149 7.07 10.00 2.18
CA GLN A 149 6.89 11.39 1.79
C GLN A 149 5.59 11.88 2.40
N ILE A 150 5.68 12.97 3.17
CA ILE A 150 4.56 13.50 3.94
C ILE A 150 4.21 14.87 3.39
N ASP A 151 3.00 15.02 2.86
CA ASP A 151 2.45 16.32 2.47
C ASP A 151 1.24 16.69 3.34
N LEU A 152 1.49 17.55 4.31
CA LEU A 152 0.51 18.16 5.21
C LEU A 152 0.36 19.66 4.92
N THR A 153 0.63 20.08 3.67
CA THR A 153 0.44 21.46 3.23
C THR A 153 -1.00 21.90 3.45
N SER A 154 -1.20 23.06 4.10
CA SER A 154 -2.50 23.61 4.48
C SER A 154 -3.33 22.75 5.45
N ALA A 155 -2.77 21.68 6.02
CA ALA A 155 -3.48 20.84 6.96
C ALA A 155 -3.70 21.54 8.32
N TYR A 156 -4.81 21.22 8.98
CA TYR A 156 -5.03 21.60 10.38
C TYR A 156 -4.59 20.44 11.29
N LEU A 157 -3.53 20.64 12.05
CA LEU A 157 -2.89 19.64 12.89
C LEU A 157 -3.19 19.88 14.38
N ILE A 158 -3.59 18.82 15.08
CA ILE A 158 -4.10 18.86 16.45
C ILE A 158 -3.12 18.19 17.39
N SER A 159 -2.44 19.00 18.21
CA SER A 159 -1.33 18.60 19.07
C SER A 159 -0.42 17.56 18.40
N PRO A 160 0.14 17.87 17.21
CA PRO A 160 0.82 16.86 16.41
C PRO A 160 2.07 16.35 17.12
N ARG A 161 2.24 15.02 17.13
CA ARG A 161 3.32 14.31 17.82
C ARG A 161 4.25 13.61 16.84
N PHE A 162 5.06 14.41 16.15
CA PHE A 162 6.10 13.95 15.22
C PHE A 162 7.50 13.97 15.88
N GLY A 163 7.58 13.75 17.20
CA GLY A 163 8.85 13.54 17.88
C GLY A 163 9.53 12.24 17.44
N ARG A 164 10.85 12.32 17.20
CA ARG A 164 11.72 11.21 16.78
C ARG A 164 11.28 10.48 15.50
N VAL A 165 10.52 11.15 14.63
CA VAL A 165 10.15 10.59 13.33
C VAL A 165 11.29 10.74 12.33
N VAL A 166 11.32 9.83 11.36
CA VAL A 166 12.21 9.87 10.20
C VAL A 166 11.35 9.79 8.96
N ALA A 167 11.53 10.74 8.04
CA ALA A 167 10.84 10.76 6.75
C ALA A 167 11.79 11.25 5.65
N ALA A 168 11.49 10.87 4.40
CA ALA A 168 12.24 11.38 3.25
C ALA A 168 11.93 12.87 3.05
N ASN A 169 10.67 13.19 2.77
CA ASN A 169 10.22 14.57 2.61
C ASN A 169 9.10 14.87 3.62
N PHE A 170 9.07 16.10 4.12
CA PHE A 170 8.02 16.56 5.02
C PHE A 170 7.61 18.00 4.67
N TYR A 171 6.44 18.13 4.05
CA TYR A 171 5.85 19.42 3.70
C TYR A 171 4.73 19.73 4.68
N ALA A 172 4.84 20.86 5.36
CA ALA A 172 3.79 21.41 6.22
C ALA A 172 3.66 22.91 5.97
N THR A 173 3.75 23.31 4.70
CA THR A 173 3.59 24.70 4.25
C THR A 173 2.15 25.15 4.50
N ASP A 174 1.95 26.37 5.01
CA ASP A 174 0.65 26.92 5.41
C ASP A 174 -0.18 26.05 6.38
N ALA A 175 0.44 25.06 7.03
CA ALA A 175 -0.24 24.21 7.99
C ALA A 175 -0.61 25.00 9.25
N THR A 176 -1.77 24.70 9.83
CA THR A 176 -2.20 25.29 11.09
C THR A 176 -1.93 24.33 12.23
N PHE A 177 -1.14 24.76 13.21
CA PHE A 177 -0.83 23.96 14.39
C PHE A 177 -1.66 24.44 15.57
N SER A 178 -2.39 23.51 16.19
CA SER A 178 -3.15 23.77 17.41
C SER A 178 -2.63 22.91 18.56
N GLY A 179 -2.65 23.45 19.78
CA GLY A 179 -2.05 22.79 20.93
C GLY A 179 -0.53 22.71 20.86
N PHE A 180 0.03 21.67 21.48
CA PHE A 180 1.48 21.42 21.55
C PHE A 180 1.95 20.65 20.32
N ALA A 181 2.84 21.25 19.53
CA ALA A 181 3.44 20.62 18.37
C ALA A 181 4.82 20.07 18.74
N GLU A 182 4.97 18.74 18.71
CA GLU A 182 6.20 18.04 19.05
C GLU A 182 6.93 17.55 17.80
N PHE A 183 8.13 18.08 17.57
CA PHE A 183 9.04 17.66 16.51
C PHE A 183 10.45 17.33 17.04
N GLY A 184 10.58 17.19 18.36
CA GLY A 184 11.88 16.94 19.01
C GLY A 184 12.53 15.67 18.48
N GLY A 185 13.74 15.79 17.94
CA GLY A 185 14.49 14.67 17.38
C GLY A 185 13.97 14.15 16.04
N ALA A 186 13.06 14.86 15.36
CA ALA A 186 12.67 14.51 13.99
C ALA A 186 13.87 14.66 13.02
N MET A 187 13.99 13.73 12.08
CA MET A 187 15.05 13.71 11.06
C MET A 187 14.43 13.60 9.67
N PHE A 188 14.84 14.47 8.76
CA PHE A 188 14.38 14.46 7.38
C PHE A 188 15.58 14.24 6.46
N THR A 189 15.54 13.19 5.63
CA THR A 189 16.68 12.84 4.76
C THR A 189 16.68 13.63 3.46
N GLY A 190 15.52 14.15 3.07
CA GLY A 190 15.32 15.05 1.94
C GLY A 190 14.78 16.40 2.40
N ILE A 191 13.76 16.89 1.70
CA ILE A 191 13.27 18.26 1.82
C ILE A 191 12.26 18.37 2.98
N ALA A 192 12.47 19.35 3.85
CA ALA A 192 11.53 19.68 4.92
C ALA A 192 11.14 21.16 4.89
N TRP A 193 9.86 21.47 4.63
CA TRP A 193 9.34 22.83 4.53
C TRP A 193 8.29 23.06 5.61
N PHE A 194 8.55 24.05 6.47
CA PHE A 194 7.66 24.45 7.55
C PHE A 194 7.33 25.93 7.39
N THR A 195 6.09 26.21 6.96
CA THR A 195 5.49 27.54 7.13
C THR A 195 4.14 27.32 7.76
N GLY A 196 3.78 28.08 8.78
CA GLY A 196 2.56 27.75 9.52
C GLY A 196 1.90 28.95 10.15
N ARG A 197 0.58 28.83 10.33
CA ARG A 197 -0.23 29.75 11.10
C ARG A 197 -0.46 29.14 12.48
N ARG A 198 -0.35 29.96 13.53
CA ARG A 198 -0.74 29.56 14.89
C ARG A 198 -2.24 29.68 15.04
N SER A 199 -2.88 28.64 15.59
CA SER A 199 -4.27 28.75 16.08
C SER A 199 -4.33 29.71 17.28
N LYS A 200 -5.41 30.49 17.39
CA LYS A 200 -5.61 31.44 18.50
C LYS A 200 -5.71 30.65 19.82
N GLY A 201 -4.83 30.96 20.78
CA GLY A 201 -4.87 30.38 22.14
C GLY A 201 -3.82 29.31 22.49
N SER A 202 -2.84 29.00 21.63
CA SER A 202 -1.79 28.02 21.98
C SER A 202 -0.69 28.62 22.89
N PRO A 203 -0.31 27.96 24.00
CA PRO A 203 0.81 28.38 24.84
C PRO A 203 2.14 28.31 24.08
N THR A 204 2.99 29.31 24.29
CA THR A 204 4.31 29.49 23.69
C THR A 204 5.19 28.25 23.84
N SER A 205 5.31 27.43 22.80
CA SER A 205 6.39 26.45 22.65
C SER A 205 7.33 26.95 21.56
N SER A 206 8.62 27.05 21.90
CA SER A 206 9.68 27.46 20.99
C SER A 206 9.89 26.39 19.92
N TRP A 207 9.78 26.76 18.65
CA TRP A 207 10.21 25.93 17.53
C TRP A 207 11.73 25.72 17.63
N ARG A 208 12.18 24.53 18.01
CA ARG A 208 13.58 24.11 17.84
C ARG A 208 13.63 22.99 16.82
N CYS A 209 13.44 23.34 15.55
CA CYS A 209 13.92 22.50 14.45
C CYS A 209 15.42 22.75 14.35
N SER A 210 16.25 21.84 14.88
CA SER A 210 17.60 21.69 14.36
C SER A 210 17.46 21.00 13.00
N ALA A 211 17.16 21.78 11.96
CA ALA A 211 17.40 21.31 10.62
C ALA A 211 18.91 21.10 10.50
N GLY A 212 19.34 19.84 10.51
CA GLY A 212 20.59 19.48 9.85
C GLY A 212 20.37 19.70 8.38
N ALA A 213 20.56 20.95 7.93
CA ALA A 213 20.61 21.28 6.52
C ALA A 213 21.83 20.55 5.94
N VAL A 214 21.61 19.38 5.35
CA VAL A 214 22.53 18.84 4.35
C VAL A 214 22.30 19.70 3.10
N GLY A 215 23.33 20.45 2.73
CA GLY A 215 23.21 21.61 1.87
C GLY A 215 23.05 21.34 0.37
N SER A 216 22.79 22.44 -0.33
CA SER A 216 23.51 22.87 -1.53
C SER A 216 23.46 24.40 -1.56
#